data_AF-A0A1T5B1H4-F1
#
_entry.id   AF-A0A1T5B1H4-F1
#
_cell.length_a   1.000
_cell.length_b   1.000
_cell.length_c   1.000
_cell.angle_alpha   90.00
_cell.angle_beta   90.00
_cell.angle_gamma   90.00
#
_symmetry.space_group_name_H-M   'P 1'
#
loop_
_entity.id
_entity.type
_entity.pdbx_description
1 polymer ?
#
loop_
_entity_poly.entity_id
_entity_poly.type
_entity_poly.pdbx_seq_one_letter_code
_entity_poly.pdbx_strand_id
1 'polypeptide(L)'
;MKIINKFLLISHIVFLASTFCSASNSVKNGLLWKISGNGLNAPSYLFGTAHGGPFVAATLILDSVPHLNEIFSSVNQFVGERGLTPINIIKAEFEMDSTYADYLNKEDRIIMDRILLRYLNTTSEKTKISPKILQTLIDSKMSVEIYRDIIFKEFKPNSDVANVLSTELKHISDVSMDYHMMAKAKNDGYTIIGLDNLIEMNWENISLSEPPLSTQIEDLVQLIKTNAIESKIRKRLEDTQGLKNAYYKQDLDKIEEFYVSSMAKNKSDISIPNGLFEEILFGRSKKWMEHIPGIILEKPSFIAVGVAHLPGKDGLINLLRLQGFTVEPVN
;
A
#
# COMPACT_ATOMS: atom_id res chain seq x y z
N MET A 1 -7.78 -37.86 71.70
CA MET A 1 -7.97 -37.81 70.24
C MET A 1 -8.37 -36.39 69.81
N LYS A 2 -7.40 -35.51 69.54
CA LYS A 2 -7.63 -34.11 69.13
C LYS A 2 -6.59 -33.69 68.06
N ILE A 3 -6.47 -34.40 66.94
CA ILE A 3 -5.56 -33.98 65.84
C ILE A 3 -6.09 -34.39 64.44
N ILE A 4 -7.40 -34.29 64.16
CA ILE A 4 -7.91 -34.64 62.80
C ILE A 4 -8.68 -33.50 62.09
N ASN A 5 -9.07 -32.43 62.79
CA ASN A 5 -9.92 -31.38 62.17
C ASN A 5 -9.17 -30.14 61.62
N LYS A 6 -7.86 -30.19 61.37
CA LYS A 6 -7.11 -29.04 60.79
C LYS A 6 -6.62 -29.23 59.35
N PHE A 7 -6.75 -30.41 58.75
CA PHE A 7 -6.28 -30.64 57.38
C PHE A 7 -7.35 -30.44 56.29
N LEU A 8 -8.63 -30.33 56.65
CA LEU A 8 -9.72 -30.12 55.68
C LEU A 8 -10.00 -28.65 55.33
N LEU A 9 -9.45 -27.69 56.09
CA LEU A 9 -9.68 -26.26 55.84
C LEU A 9 -8.58 -25.59 54.97
N ILE A 10 -7.50 -26.31 54.64
CA ILE A 10 -6.40 -25.79 53.81
C ILE A 10 -6.54 -26.22 52.34
N SER A 11 -7.38 -27.22 52.02
CA SER A 11 -7.60 -27.61 50.61
C SER A 11 -8.60 -26.72 49.86
N HIS A 12 -9.33 -25.84 50.56
CA HIS A 12 -10.36 -24.98 49.94
C HIS A 12 -9.96 -23.50 49.79
N ILE A 13 -8.74 -23.12 50.21
CA ILE A 13 -8.23 -21.74 50.07
C ILE A 13 -7.16 -21.61 48.97
N VAL A 14 -6.70 -22.72 48.38
CA VAL A 14 -5.72 -22.70 47.27
C VAL A 14 -6.39 -22.74 45.89
N PHE A 15 -7.71 -22.88 45.81
CA PHE A 15 -8.43 -23.00 44.53
C PHE A 15 -9.11 -21.72 44.04
N LEU A 16 -8.72 -20.55 44.56
CA LEU A 16 -9.32 -19.25 44.23
C LEU A 16 -8.27 -18.16 43.97
N ALA A 17 -7.24 -18.45 43.16
CA ALA A 17 -6.32 -17.42 42.65
C ALA A 17 -5.65 -17.80 41.32
N SER A 18 -6.25 -18.68 40.53
CA SER A 18 -5.97 -18.79 39.10
C SER A 18 -7.11 -18.16 38.34
N THR A 19 -7.30 -16.85 38.52
CA THR A 19 -7.74 -16.03 37.41
C THR A 19 -6.69 -16.22 36.33
N PHE A 20 -6.93 -17.20 35.47
CA PHE A 20 -6.45 -17.14 34.11
C PHE A 20 -6.88 -15.77 33.61
N CYS A 21 -5.95 -14.82 33.64
CA CYS A 21 -5.90 -13.82 32.61
C CYS A 21 -5.69 -14.66 31.34
N SER A 22 -6.79 -15.18 30.79
CA SER A 22 -6.87 -15.35 29.36
C SER A 22 -6.56 -13.94 28.87
N ALA A 23 -5.30 -13.71 28.50
CA ALA A 23 -5.02 -12.73 27.48
C ALA A 23 -6.04 -13.08 26.41
N SER A 24 -7.08 -12.25 26.29
CA SER A 24 -7.96 -12.36 25.16
C SER A 24 -7.01 -12.45 23.98
N ASN A 25 -7.16 -13.47 23.14
CA ASN A 25 -6.64 -13.37 21.79
C ASN A 25 -7.35 -12.15 21.22
N SER A 26 -6.81 -10.96 21.50
CA SER A 26 -7.23 -9.72 20.92
C SER A 26 -7.18 -10.03 19.44
N VAL A 27 -8.31 -9.85 18.78
CA VAL A 27 -8.42 -10.01 17.34
C VAL A 27 -7.16 -9.35 16.78
N LYS A 28 -6.25 -10.11 16.16
CA LYS A 28 -4.95 -9.58 15.68
C LYS A 28 -5.06 -8.97 14.29
N ASN A 29 -6.26 -9.00 13.72
CA ASN A 29 -6.48 -8.89 12.29
C ASN A 29 -7.36 -7.68 12.01
N GLY A 30 -7.21 -7.12 10.81
CA GLY A 30 -7.86 -5.88 10.41
C GLY A 30 -6.92 -4.95 9.70
N LEU A 31 -7.43 -4.21 8.72
CA LEU A 31 -6.67 -3.15 8.04
C LEU A 31 -6.70 -1.83 8.80
N LEU A 32 -7.68 -1.64 9.69
CA LEU A 32 -7.91 -0.42 10.45
C LEU A 32 -7.64 -0.63 11.94
N TRP A 33 -6.87 0.27 12.53
CA TRP A 33 -6.40 0.19 13.90
C TRP A 33 -6.63 1.51 14.61
N LYS A 34 -7.13 1.46 15.84
CA LYS A 34 -7.29 2.58 16.75
C LYS A 34 -6.04 2.73 17.60
N ILE A 35 -5.51 3.94 17.66
CA ILE A 35 -4.38 4.36 18.51
C ILE A 35 -4.94 5.23 19.63
N SER A 36 -4.67 4.87 20.88
CA SER A 36 -5.15 5.60 22.07
C SER A 36 -4.14 5.51 23.23
N GLY A 37 -4.44 6.18 24.35
CA GLY A 37 -3.54 6.22 25.51
C GLY A 37 -2.35 7.16 25.32
N ASN A 38 -1.34 7.04 26.17
CA ASN A 38 -0.08 7.81 26.10
C ASN A 38 -0.25 9.34 25.97
N GLY A 39 -1.25 9.92 26.64
CA GLY A 39 -1.51 11.36 26.61
C GLY A 39 -2.37 11.86 25.45
N LEU A 40 -2.89 10.98 24.59
CA LEU A 40 -3.85 11.36 23.54
C LEU A 40 -5.18 11.83 24.13
N ASN A 41 -5.61 13.03 23.74
CA ASN A 41 -6.92 13.60 24.13
C ASN A 41 -8.09 12.94 23.38
N ALA A 42 -7.83 12.35 22.21
CA ALA A 42 -8.78 11.61 21.39
C ALA A 42 -8.00 10.58 20.54
N PRO A 43 -8.65 9.48 20.11
CA PRO A 43 -7.96 8.45 19.34
C PRO A 43 -7.52 8.95 17.95
N SER A 44 -6.39 8.42 17.49
CA SER A 44 -5.98 8.47 16.09
C SER A 44 -6.12 7.08 15.48
N TYR A 45 -6.00 6.97 14.16
CA TYR A 45 -6.26 5.73 13.44
C TYR A 45 -5.17 5.42 12.43
N LEU A 46 -4.80 4.15 12.31
CA LEU A 46 -3.82 3.64 11.36
C LEU A 46 -4.52 2.67 10.41
N PHE A 47 -4.41 2.93 9.11
CA PHE A 47 -5.02 2.16 8.05
C PHE A 47 -3.97 1.67 7.05
N GLY A 48 -4.01 0.37 6.78
CA GLY A 48 -3.12 -0.30 5.82
C GLY A 48 -3.65 -0.18 4.40
N THR A 49 -3.04 0.64 3.56
CA THR A 49 -3.42 0.81 2.17
C THR A 49 -2.80 -0.25 1.25
N ALA A 50 -3.33 -0.37 0.03
CA ALA A 50 -2.88 -1.31 -0.97
C ALA A 50 -2.31 -0.54 -2.18
N HIS A 51 -1.09 -0.91 -2.57
CA HIS A 51 -0.31 -0.22 -3.58
C HIS A 51 -0.34 -0.92 -4.94
N GLY A 52 -0.75 -0.19 -5.97
CA GLY A 52 -0.43 -0.48 -7.37
C GLY A 52 -0.96 -1.80 -7.95
N GLY A 53 -0.22 -2.30 -8.95
CA GLY A 53 -0.66 -3.25 -9.98
C GLY A 53 -1.52 -4.46 -9.58
N PRO A 54 -1.34 -5.13 -8.44
CA PRO A 54 -2.18 -6.26 -8.07
C PRO A 54 -3.49 -5.90 -7.35
N PHE A 55 -3.65 -4.63 -6.99
CA PHE A 55 -4.80 -4.13 -6.25
C PHE A 55 -5.57 -3.08 -7.07
N VAL A 56 -5.73 -3.29 -8.37
CA VAL A 56 -6.51 -2.38 -9.24
C VAL A 56 -7.97 -2.25 -8.82
N ALA A 57 -8.50 -3.17 -7.99
CA ALA A 57 -9.83 -3.07 -7.39
C ALA A 57 -9.80 -2.79 -5.86
N ALA A 58 -8.69 -2.27 -5.32
CA ALA A 58 -8.51 -2.12 -3.86
C ALA A 58 -9.59 -1.26 -3.21
N THR A 59 -10.15 -0.29 -3.93
CA THR A 59 -11.19 0.60 -3.41
C THR A 59 -12.48 -0.14 -3.11
N LEU A 60 -12.67 -1.37 -3.60
CA LEU A 60 -13.75 -2.27 -3.14
C LEU A 60 -13.68 -2.48 -1.63
N ILE A 61 -12.46 -2.61 -1.09
CA ILE A 61 -12.27 -2.93 0.32
C ILE A 61 -12.64 -1.75 1.22
N LEU A 62 -12.55 -0.51 0.74
CA LEU A 62 -12.88 0.68 1.54
C LEU A 62 -14.30 0.59 2.13
N ASP A 63 -15.28 0.14 1.35
CA ASP A 63 -16.66 -0.01 1.82
C ASP A 63 -16.86 -1.24 2.73
N SER A 64 -15.95 -2.21 2.66
CA SER A 64 -16.00 -3.44 3.44
C SER A 64 -15.27 -3.37 4.78
N VAL A 65 -14.41 -2.36 4.98
CA VAL A 65 -13.66 -2.19 6.23
C VAL A 65 -14.60 -1.61 7.29
N PRO A 66 -14.83 -2.33 8.41
CA PRO A 66 -15.74 -1.89 9.45
C PRO A 66 -15.40 -0.48 9.96
N HIS A 67 -16.43 0.35 10.11
CA HIS A 67 -16.34 1.72 10.62
C HIS A 67 -15.40 2.67 9.85
N LEU A 68 -14.84 2.28 8.69
CA LEU A 68 -13.83 3.09 8.00
C LEU A 68 -14.34 4.50 7.68
N ASN A 69 -15.51 4.61 7.03
CA ASN A 69 -16.06 5.91 6.63
C ASN A 69 -16.47 6.77 7.83
N GLU A 70 -16.99 6.16 8.90
CA GLU A 70 -17.34 6.83 10.16
C GLU A 70 -16.08 7.42 10.81
N ILE A 71 -15.04 6.60 10.96
CA ILE A 71 -13.76 6.98 11.56
C ILE A 71 -13.01 8.00 10.71
N PHE A 72 -12.99 7.80 9.40
CA PHE A 72 -12.37 8.75 8.48
C PHE A 72 -13.02 10.13 8.61
N SER A 73 -14.35 10.17 8.81
CA SER A 73 -15.12 11.41 9.01
C SER A 73 -15.04 11.97 10.43
N SER A 74 -14.54 11.21 11.41
CA SER A 74 -14.44 11.63 12.82
C SER A 74 -13.20 12.47 13.12
N VAL A 75 -12.25 12.50 12.19
CA VAL A 75 -11.04 13.32 12.25
C VAL A 75 -11.00 14.34 11.10
N ASN A 76 -10.08 15.29 11.18
CA ASN A 76 -9.87 16.33 10.15
C ASN A 76 -8.38 16.54 9.83
N GLN A 77 -7.56 15.50 10.03
CA GLN A 77 -6.17 15.41 9.61
C GLN A 77 -5.93 14.04 8.97
N PHE A 78 -5.38 14.06 7.76
CA PHE A 78 -4.96 12.88 7.01
C PHE A 78 -3.44 12.86 6.93
N VAL A 79 -2.87 11.72 7.26
CA VAL A 79 -1.42 11.49 7.24
C VAL A 79 -1.16 10.37 6.24
N GLY A 80 -0.68 10.72 5.05
CA GLY A 80 -0.34 9.76 4.00
C GLY A 80 1.16 9.48 3.96
N GLU A 81 1.58 8.45 3.22
CA GLU A 81 3.00 8.27 2.89
C GLU A 81 3.55 9.51 2.18
N ARG A 82 2.78 10.06 1.24
CA ARG A 82 3.09 11.30 0.52
C ARG A 82 2.04 12.36 0.79
N GLY A 83 2.47 13.61 0.85
CA GLY A 83 1.60 14.78 0.96
C GLY A 83 1.18 15.31 -0.41
N LEU A 84 0.62 16.52 -0.41
CA LEU A 84 0.33 17.23 -1.65
C LEU A 84 1.64 17.68 -2.31
N THR A 85 1.92 17.17 -3.50
CA THR A 85 3.07 17.62 -4.29
C THR A 85 2.78 18.98 -4.95
N PRO A 86 3.63 20.00 -4.75
CA PRO A 86 3.54 21.26 -5.47
C PRO A 86 3.61 21.10 -6.99
N ILE A 87 2.86 21.92 -7.74
CA ILE A 87 2.71 21.77 -9.20
C ILE A 87 4.02 21.95 -9.98
N ASN A 88 4.94 22.77 -9.48
CA ASN A 88 6.26 22.98 -10.07
C ASN A 88 7.15 21.73 -9.94
N ILE A 89 7.04 21.00 -8.83
CA ILE A 89 7.76 19.73 -8.64
C ILE A 89 7.17 18.66 -9.55
N ILE A 90 5.83 18.57 -9.64
CA ILE A 90 5.16 17.69 -10.59
C ILE A 90 5.69 17.94 -12.00
N LYS A 91 5.75 19.20 -12.44
CA LYS A 91 6.23 19.54 -13.78
C LYS A 91 7.69 19.11 -14.01
N ALA A 92 8.57 19.38 -13.05
CA ALA A 92 9.99 19.04 -13.18
C ALA A 92 10.26 17.53 -13.19
N GLU A 93 9.47 16.75 -12.44
CA GLU A 93 9.59 15.28 -12.39
C GLU A 93 8.91 14.59 -13.58
N PHE A 94 7.82 15.19 -14.09
CA PHE A 94 6.93 14.52 -15.05
C PHE A 94 7.19 14.93 -16.49
N GLU A 95 7.75 16.10 -16.75
CA GLU A 95 7.94 16.61 -18.10
C GLU A 95 9.41 16.62 -18.53
N MET A 96 9.66 16.26 -19.79
CA MET A 96 10.91 16.49 -20.50
C MET A 96 10.77 17.71 -21.44
N ASP A 97 11.88 18.33 -21.81
CA ASP A 97 11.85 19.50 -22.69
C ASP A 97 11.50 19.16 -24.15
N SER A 98 11.88 17.95 -24.59
CA SER A 98 11.70 17.40 -25.93
C SER A 98 10.45 16.53 -26.05
N THR A 99 10.26 15.91 -27.21
CA THR A 99 9.17 14.98 -27.49
C THR A 99 9.73 13.64 -27.94
N TYR A 100 8.94 12.57 -27.87
CA TYR A 100 9.36 11.25 -28.36
C TYR A 100 9.68 11.27 -29.86
N ALA A 101 9.02 12.13 -30.64
CA ALA A 101 9.26 12.29 -32.06
C ALA A 101 10.70 12.71 -32.40
N ASP A 102 11.40 13.38 -31.47
CA ASP A 102 12.78 13.86 -31.65
C ASP A 102 13.82 12.74 -31.59
N TYR A 103 13.47 11.59 -30.99
CA TYR A 103 14.38 10.45 -30.77
C TYR A 103 14.04 9.22 -31.62
N LEU A 104 12.79 9.10 -32.06
CA LEU A 104 12.30 7.88 -32.69
C LEU A 104 12.33 7.94 -34.22
N ASN A 105 12.72 6.83 -34.86
CA ASN A 105 12.55 6.64 -36.30
C ASN A 105 11.07 6.45 -36.67
N LYS A 106 10.75 6.48 -37.97
CA LYS A 106 9.37 6.38 -38.46
C LYS A 106 8.62 5.13 -37.99
N GLU A 107 9.28 3.98 -37.93
CA GLU A 107 8.67 2.71 -37.51
C GLU A 107 8.35 2.73 -36.01
N ASP A 108 9.32 3.17 -35.20
CA ASP A 108 9.16 3.26 -33.75
C ASP A 108 8.11 4.28 -33.35
N ARG A 109 7.99 5.39 -34.10
CA ARG A 109 6.92 6.37 -33.91
C ARG A 109 5.54 5.77 -34.12
N ILE A 110 5.34 4.93 -35.14
CA ILE A 110 4.05 4.27 -35.37
C ILE A 110 3.69 3.34 -34.20
N ILE A 111 4.67 2.59 -33.70
CA ILE A 111 4.49 1.67 -32.57
C ILE A 111 4.16 2.46 -31.29
N MET A 112 4.91 3.53 -31.04
CA MET A 112 4.72 4.40 -29.89
C MET A 112 3.37 5.12 -29.94
N ASP A 113 3.01 5.70 -31.08
CA ASP A 113 1.73 6.40 -31.29
C ASP A 113 0.53 5.49 -31.05
N ARG A 114 0.61 4.21 -31.43
CA ARG A 114 -0.47 3.24 -31.14
C ARG A 114 -0.74 3.12 -29.63
N ILE A 115 0.31 3.02 -28.82
CA ILE A 115 0.20 2.90 -27.37
C ILE A 115 -0.27 4.22 -26.75
N LEU A 116 0.32 5.34 -27.18
CA LEU A 116 -0.04 6.68 -26.70
C LEU A 116 -1.49 7.05 -27.01
N LEU A 117 -1.99 6.73 -28.20
CA LEU A 117 -3.38 6.98 -28.57
C LEU A 117 -4.35 6.12 -27.77
N ARG A 118 -4.04 4.82 -27.56
CA ARG A 118 -4.88 3.91 -26.79
C ARG A 118 -5.05 4.34 -25.34
N TYR A 119 -3.95 4.72 -24.69
CA TYR A 119 -3.95 4.90 -23.23
C TYR A 119 -3.98 6.36 -22.78
N LEU A 120 -3.50 7.30 -23.59
CA LEU A 120 -3.27 8.68 -23.17
C LEU A 120 -3.86 9.72 -24.13
N ASN A 121 -4.48 9.29 -25.22
CA ASN A 121 -5.09 10.16 -26.24
C ASN A 121 -4.11 11.25 -26.75
N THR A 122 -2.87 10.86 -27.00
CA THR A 122 -1.79 11.73 -27.46
C THR A 122 -0.91 11.00 -28.48
N THR A 123 0.10 11.69 -29.03
CA THR A 123 1.08 11.14 -29.99
C THR A 123 2.51 11.46 -29.54
N SER A 124 3.48 10.79 -30.15
CA SER A 124 4.91 10.99 -29.93
C SER A 124 5.36 12.43 -30.21
N GLU A 125 4.66 13.16 -31.07
CA GLU A 125 4.91 14.58 -31.40
C GLU A 125 4.47 15.56 -30.31
N LYS A 126 3.52 15.15 -29.46
CA LYS A 126 2.92 16.02 -28.45
C LYS A 126 3.33 15.65 -27.03
N THR A 127 3.76 14.41 -26.84
CA THR A 127 4.03 13.86 -25.52
C THR A 127 5.39 14.30 -25.03
N LYS A 128 5.36 15.00 -23.90
CA LYS A 128 6.54 15.45 -23.15
C LYS A 128 6.66 14.76 -21.81
N ILE A 129 5.91 13.69 -21.55
CA ILE A 129 5.97 12.96 -20.28
C ILE A 129 7.32 12.21 -20.21
N SER A 130 8.04 12.30 -19.10
CA SER A 130 9.31 11.58 -18.90
C SER A 130 9.12 10.05 -19.06
N PRO A 131 10.10 9.29 -19.59
CA PRO A 131 9.89 7.88 -19.94
C PRO A 131 9.45 6.99 -18.78
N LYS A 132 10.00 7.22 -17.59
CA LYS A 132 9.64 6.50 -16.37
C LYS A 132 8.18 6.72 -15.95
N ILE A 133 7.72 7.97 -16.01
CA ILE A 133 6.32 8.32 -15.70
C ILE A 133 5.40 7.78 -16.79
N LEU A 134 5.80 7.92 -18.06
CA LEU A 134 5.01 7.41 -19.18
C LEU A 134 4.82 5.89 -19.11
N GLN A 135 5.89 5.15 -18.81
CA GLN A 135 5.81 3.72 -18.59
C GLN A 135 4.85 3.39 -17.44
N THR A 136 4.93 4.11 -16.32
CA THR A 136 4.04 3.91 -15.16
C THR A 136 2.57 4.10 -15.54
N LEU A 137 2.25 5.12 -16.35
CA LEU A 137 0.89 5.36 -16.84
C LEU A 137 0.40 4.26 -17.78
N ILE A 138 1.26 3.79 -18.69
CA ILE A 138 0.95 2.66 -19.59
C ILE A 138 0.72 1.39 -18.76
N ASP A 139 1.62 1.07 -17.83
CA ASP A 139 1.54 -0.08 -16.94
C ASP A 139 0.22 -0.09 -16.16
N SER A 140 -0.18 1.05 -15.59
CA SER A 140 -1.41 1.16 -14.78
C SER A 140 -2.67 0.93 -15.63
N LYS A 141 -2.76 1.59 -16.79
CA LYS A 141 -3.92 1.46 -17.69
C LYS A 141 -4.03 0.08 -18.30
N MET A 142 -2.90 -0.51 -18.70
CA MET A 142 -2.85 -1.88 -19.20
C MET A 142 -3.18 -2.90 -18.10
N SER A 143 -2.75 -2.66 -16.85
CA SER A 143 -3.13 -3.49 -15.70
C SER A 143 -4.65 -3.54 -15.49
N VAL A 144 -5.33 -2.40 -15.63
CA VAL A 144 -6.79 -2.34 -15.56
C VAL A 144 -7.45 -3.18 -16.65
N GLU A 145 -7.01 -3.05 -17.90
CA GLU A 145 -7.56 -3.84 -19.02
C GLU A 145 -7.32 -5.34 -18.84
N ILE A 146 -6.08 -5.74 -18.55
CA ILE A 146 -5.72 -7.15 -18.32
C ILE A 146 -6.52 -7.75 -17.17
N TYR A 147 -6.68 -7.01 -16.08
CA TYR A 147 -7.42 -7.50 -14.92
C TYR A 147 -8.92 -7.63 -15.24
N ARG A 148 -9.51 -6.68 -15.98
CA ARG A 148 -10.88 -6.82 -16.50
C ARG A 148 -11.01 -8.08 -17.36
N ASP A 149 -10.07 -8.32 -18.27
CA ASP A 149 -10.09 -9.51 -19.12
C ASP A 149 -10.00 -10.82 -18.33
N ILE A 150 -9.19 -10.87 -17.26
CA ILE A 150 -9.09 -12.03 -16.37
C ILE A 150 -10.43 -12.28 -15.71
N ILE A 151 -11.00 -11.25 -15.08
CA ILE A 151 -12.31 -11.33 -14.42
C ILE A 151 -13.38 -11.76 -15.43
N PHE A 152 -13.46 -11.13 -16.60
CA PHE A 152 -14.41 -11.50 -17.66
C PHE A 152 -14.25 -12.94 -18.18
N LYS A 153 -13.05 -13.51 -18.22
CA LYS A 153 -12.86 -14.92 -18.60
C LYS A 153 -13.37 -15.88 -17.52
N GLU A 154 -13.35 -15.47 -16.26
CA GLU A 154 -13.94 -16.23 -15.16
C GLU A 154 -15.48 -16.18 -15.18
N PHE A 155 -16.08 -15.17 -15.82
CA PHE A 155 -17.52 -15.15 -16.12
C PHE A 155 -17.87 -16.22 -17.18
N LYS A 156 -18.25 -17.42 -16.72
CA LYS A 156 -18.86 -18.42 -17.60
C LYS A 156 -20.31 -18.00 -17.92
N PRO A 157 -20.77 -18.10 -19.19
CA PRO A 157 -22.20 -17.99 -19.47
C PRO A 157 -22.94 -19.10 -18.71
N ASN A 158 -23.92 -18.74 -17.88
CA ASN A 158 -24.76 -19.62 -17.05
C ASN A 158 -24.21 -20.10 -15.69
N SER A 159 -23.18 -19.47 -15.13
CA SER A 159 -22.90 -19.60 -13.69
C SER A 159 -23.65 -18.53 -12.90
N ASP A 160 -24.33 -18.89 -11.80
CA ASP A 160 -24.83 -17.93 -10.80
C ASP A 160 -23.65 -17.09 -10.32
N VAL A 161 -23.57 -15.86 -10.84
CA VAL A 161 -22.46 -14.96 -10.59
C VAL A 161 -22.57 -14.52 -9.13
N ALA A 162 -21.62 -14.92 -8.30
CA ALA A 162 -21.47 -14.35 -6.96
C ALA A 162 -21.39 -12.82 -7.07
N ASN A 163 -22.19 -12.10 -6.28
CA ASN A 163 -22.24 -10.63 -6.23
C ASN A 163 -20.87 -9.93 -6.08
N VAL A 164 -19.84 -10.66 -5.63
CA VAL A 164 -18.47 -10.17 -5.46
C VAL A 164 -17.81 -9.78 -6.79
N LEU A 165 -17.96 -10.56 -7.87
CA LEU A 165 -17.29 -10.28 -9.16
C LEU A 165 -17.89 -9.07 -9.89
N SER A 166 -19.21 -8.93 -9.85
CA SER A 166 -19.90 -7.77 -10.43
C SER A 166 -19.62 -6.48 -9.66
N THR A 167 -19.38 -6.58 -8.35
CA THR A 167 -18.95 -5.45 -7.52
C THR A 167 -17.48 -5.11 -7.77
N GLU A 168 -16.59 -6.09 -7.88
CA GLU A 168 -15.18 -5.87 -8.25
C GLU A 168 -15.04 -5.05 -9.54
N LEU A 169 -15.79 -5.39 -10.59
CA LEU A 169 -15.75 -4.67 -11.87
C LEU A 169 -15.99 -3.16 -11.76
N LYS A 170 -16.84 -2.72 -10.82
CA LYS A 170 -17.14 -1.29 -10.61
C LYS A 170 -16.01 -0.53 -9.93
N HIS A 171 -15.16 -1.22 -9.18
CA HIS A 171 -14.09 -0.61 -8.38
C HIS A 171 -12.72 -0.75 -9.06
N ILE A 172 -12.61 -1.44 -10.21
CA ILE A 172 -11.37 -1.50 -11.00
C ILE A 172 -11.00 -0.11 -11.52
N SER A 173 -9.90 0.43 -11.02
CA SER A 173 -9.38 1.75 -11.31
C SER A 173 -7.86 1.75 -11.47
N ASP A 174 -7.35 2.68 -12.27
CA ASP A 174 -5.92 2.99 -12.37
C ASP A 174 -5.45 3.97 -11.28
N VAL A 175 -6.38 4.42 -10.42
CA VAL A 175 -6.13 5.29 -9.27
C VAL A 175 -5.79 4.46 -8.04
N SER A 176 -4.63 4.74 -7.41
CA SER A 176 -4.23 4.06 -6.17
C SER A 176 -5.13 4.45 -5.00
N MET A 177 -5.22 3.55 -4.02
CA MET A 177 -6.09 3.77 -2.86
C MET A 177 -5.62 4.96 -2.01
N ASP A 178 -4.31 5.17 -1.88
CA ASP A 178 -3.75 6.33 -1.16
C ASP A 178 -4.19 7.64 -1.78
N TYR A 179 -4.14 7.72 -3.11
CA TYR A 179 -4.57 8.92 -3.83
C TYR A 179 -6.06 9.14 -3.67
N HIS A 180 -6.88 8.09 -3.74
CA HIS A 180 -8.31 8.18 -3.53
C HIS A 180 -8.65 8.76 -2.13
N MET A 181 -8.02 8.23 -1.08
CA MET A 181 -8.25 8.70 0.29
C MET A 181 -7.71 10.11 0.52
N MET A 182 -6.51 10.42 0.01
CA MET A 182 -5.93 11.76 0.11
C MET A 182 -6.77 12.81 -0.65
N ALA A 183 -7.29 12.46 -1.84
CA ALA A 183 -8.16 13.34 -2.62
C ALA A 183 -9.47 13.61 -1.87
N LYS A 184 -10.06 12.57 -1.24
CA LYS A 184 -11.22 12.73 -0.37
C LYS A 184 -10.91 13.64 0.83
N ALA A 185 -9.82 13.38 1.56
CA ALA A 185 -9.38 14.21 2.69
C ALA A 185 -9.21 15.68 2.28
N LYS A 186 -8.58 15.93 1.12
CA LYS A 186 -8.42 17.27 0.56
C LYS A 186 -9.76 17.94 0.26
N ASN A 187 -10.68 17.23 -0.38
CA ASN A 187 -12.02 17.73 -0.69
C ASN A 187 -12.82 18.08 0.58
N ASP A 188 -12.65 17.27 1.63
CA ASP A 188 -13.33 17.45 2.90
C ASP A 188 -12.62 18.47 3.82
N GLY A 189 -11.56 19.14 3.33
CA GLY A 189 -10.87 20.23 4.02
C GLY A 189 -9.89 19.79 5.10
N TYR A 190 -9.38 18.56 5.04
CA TYR A 190 -8.48 18.02 6.06
C TYR A 190 -7.10 18.66 5.95
N THR A 191 -6.41 18.74 7.09
CA THR A 191 -4.95 18.96 7.07
C THR A 191 -4.29 17.73 6.46
N ILE A 192 -3.46 17.90 5.43
CA ILE A 192 -2.73 16.80 4.78
C ILE A 192 -1.26 16.84 5.20
N ILE A 193 -0.76 15.74 5.75
CA ILE A 193 0.65 15.54 6.08
C ILE A 193 1.18 14.36 5.26
N GLY A 194 2.35 14.54 4.64
CA GLY A 194 3.08 13.46 3.99
C GLY A 194 4.26 13.03 4.83
N LEU A 195 4.29 11.78 5.27
CA LEU A 195 5.37 11.28 6.12
C LEU A 195 6.73 11.27 5.39
N ASP A 196 6.76 10.94 4.10
CA ASP A 196 7.96 10.98 3.26
C ASP A 196 8.49 12.42 3.08
N ASN A 197 7.66 13.44 3.27
CA ASN A 197 8.09 14.84 3.23
C ASN A 197 8.81 15.28 4.52
N LEU A 198 8.67 14.51 5.60
CA LEU A 198 9.28 14.81 6.90
C LEU A 198 10.62 14.13 7.11
N ILE A 199 10.92 13.13 6.28
CA ILE A 199 12.10 12.27 6.46
C ILE A 199 13.06 12.45 5.29
N GLU A 200 14.36 12.45 5.59
CA GLU A 200 15.37 12.31 4.56
C GLU A 200 15.56 10.83 4.23
N MET A 201 15.28 10.47 2.98
CA MET A 201 15.62 9.18 2.42
C MET A 201 16.80 9.37 1.46
N ASN A 202 17.80 8.50 1.57
CA ASN A 202 18.94 8.47 0.66
C ASN A 202 18.51 7.83 -0.66
N TRP A 203 17.56 8.45 -1.36
CA TRP A 203 17.10 8.00 -2.67
C TRP A 203 18.25 7.91 -3.66
N GLU A 204 19.32 8.69 -3.52
CA GLU A 204 20.53 8.64 -4.35
C GLU A 204 21.30 7.31 -4.21
N ASN A 205 21.31 6.70 -3.03
CA ASN A 205 21.92 5.37 -2.82
C ASN A 205 21.01 4.22 -3.29
N ILE A 206 19.73 4.53 -3.56
CA ILE A 206 18.71 3.62 -4.09
C ILE A 206 18.58 3.79 -5.61
N SER A 207 18.83 4.99 -6.11
CA SER A 207 18.73 5.37 -7.52
C SER A 207 19.97 4.89 -8.24
N LEU A 208 19.81 3.85 -9.05
CA LEU A 208 20.78 3.56 -10.10
C LEU A 208 20.93 4.82 -10.98
N SER A 209 22.15 5.10 -11.43
CA SER A 209 22.41 6.19 -12.38
C SER A 209 21.43 6.11 -13.55
N GLU A 210 20.62 7.16 -13.75
CA GLU A 210 19.64 7.13 -14.84
C GLU A 210 20.37 7.18 -16.18
N PRO A 211 20.04 6.28 -17.13
CA PRO A 211 20.68 6.29 -18.43
C PRO A 211 20.27 7.54 -19.21
N PRO A 212 21.00 7.91 -20.28
CA PRO A 212 20.63 9.03 -21.14
C PRO A 212 19.18 8.93 -21.64
N LEU A 213 18.53 10.08 -21.84
CA LEU A 213 17.12 10.14 -22.25
C LEU A 213 16.83 9.33 -23.52
N SER A 214 17.73 9.32 -24.50
CA SER A 214 17.60 8.50 -25.71
C SER A 214 17.52 7.00 -25.39
N THR A 215 18.37 6.51 -24.49
CA THR A 215 18.37 5.11 -24.05
C THR A 215 17.09 4.77 -23.29
N GLN A 216 16.61 5.65 -22.40
CA GLN A 216 15.34 5.46 -21.71
C GLN A 216 14.16 5.32 -22.69
N ILE A 217 14.16 6.13 -23.76
CA ILE A 217 13.13 6.09 -24.81
C ILE A 217 13.22 4.80 -25.64
N GLU A 218 14.43 4.41 -26.05
CA GLU A 218 14.69 3.15 -26.77
C GLU A 218 14.24 1.94 -25.96
N ASP A 219 14.57 1.90 -24.67
CA ASP A 219 14.16 0.83 -23.75
C ASP A 219 12.63 0.75 -23.63
N LEU A 220 11.95 1.90 -23.49
CA LEU A 220 10.49 1.94 -23.43
C LEU A 220 9.85 1.39 -24.72
N VAL A 221 10.36 1.79 -25.89
CA VAL A 221 9.88 1.27 -27.17
C VAL A 221 10.15 -0.23 -27.29
N GLN A 222 11.31 -0.71 -26.83
CA GLN A 222 11.64 -2.12 -26.85
C GLN A 222 10.72 -2.94 -25.94
N LEU A 223 10.37 -2.42 -24.76
CA LEU A 223 9.39 -3.04 -23.85
C LEU A 223 8.01 -3.16 -24.50
N ILE A 224 7.61 -2.15 -25.28
CA ILE A 224 6.36 -2.16 -26.05
C ILE A 224 6.44 -3.20 -27.18
N LYS A 225 7.49 -3.18 -28.01
CA LYS A 225 7.68 -4.09 -29.16
C LYS A 225 7.64 -5.55 -28.77
N THR A 226 8.23 -5.87 -27.62
CA THR A 226 8.35 -7.24 -27.13
C THR A 226 7.15 -7.70 -26.30
N ASN A 227 6.13 -6.84 -26.11
CA ASN A 227 5.03 -7.07 -25.15
C ASN A 227 5.53 -7.39 -23.72
N ALA A 228 6.74 -6.95 -23.37
CA ALA A 228 7.32 -7.22 -22.07
C ALA A 228 6.54 -6.56 -20.94
N ILE A 229 5.88 -5.42 -21.21
CA ILE A 229 4.99 -4.75 -20.25
C ILE A 229 3.84 -5.68 -19.87
N GLU A 230 3.09 -6.18 -20.85
CA GLU A 230 1.96 -7.08 -20.61
C GLU A 230 2.40 -8.36 -19.89
N SER A 231 3.50 -8.98 -20.35
CA SER A 231 4.06 -10.19 -19.73
C SER A 231 4.40 -9.96 -18.25
N LYS A 232 5.07 -8.84 -17.94
CA LYS A 232 5.39 -8.44 -16.55
C LYS A 232 4.12 -8.21 -15.72
N ILE A 233 3.09 -7.59 -16.29
CA ILE A 233 1.83 -7.36 -15.59
C ILE A 233 1.16 -8.69 -15.24
N ARG A 234 1.00 -9.60 -16.21
CA ARG A 234 0.35 -10.91 -16.00
C ARG A 234 1.08 -11.72 -14.94
N LYS A 235 2.41 -11.82 -15.06
CA LYS A 235 3.25 -12.49 -14.07
C LYS A 235 3.09 -11.87 -12.68
N ARG A 236 3.11 -10.53 -12.57
CA ARG A 236 2.89 -9.84 -11.30
C ARG A 236 1.53 -10.17 -10.69
N LEU A 237 0.45 -10.21 -11.47
CA LEU A 237 -0.89 -10.57 -10.98
C LEU A 237 -0.92 -12.01 -10.46
N GLU A 238 -0.29 -12.95 -11.17
CA GLU A 238 -0.17 -14.34 -10.75
C GLU A 238 0.64 -14.48 -9.44
N ASP A 239 1.83 -13.88 -9.40
CA ASP A 239 2.77 -13.97 -8.27
C ASP A 239 2.21 -13.33 -6.98
N THR A 240 1.28 -12.37 -7.10
CA THR A 240 0.72 -11.61 -5.97
C THR A 240 -0.71 -12.00 -5.60
N GLN A 241 -1.29 -13.03 -6.24
CA GLN A 241 -2.66 -13.46 -5.95
C GLN A 241 -2.86 -13.85 -4.47
N GLY A 242 -1.86 -14.46 -3.85
CA GLY A 242 -1.87 -14.78 -2.42
C GLY A 242 -1.93 -13.55 -1.53
N LEU A 243 -1.14 -12.53 -1.85
CA LEU A 243 -1.12 -11.24 -1.14
C LEU A 243 -2.47 -10.51 -1.30
N LYS A 244 -3.02 -10.46 -2.51
CA LYS A 244 -4.35 -9.88 -2.78
C LYS A 244 -5.42 -10.54 -1.92
N ASN A 245 -5.43 -11.88 -1.87
CA ASN A 245 -6.40 -12.63 -1.08
C ASN A 245 -6.25 -12.37 0.42
N ALA A 246 -5.00 -12.28 0.92
CA ALA A 246 -4.73 -11.95 2.32
C ALA A 246 -5.23 -10.54 2.67
N TYR A 247 -4.98 -9.56 1.79
CA TYR A 247 -5.45 -8.19 1.96
C TYR A 247 -6.98 -8.09 2.01
N TYR A 248 -7.69 -8.77 1.10
CA TYR A 248 -9.17 -8.76 1.09
C TYR A 248 -9.78 -9.45 2.30
N LYS A 249 -9.05 -10.41 2.90
CA LYS A 249 -9.42 -11.08 4.16
C LYS A 249 -8.92 -10.35 5.40
N GLN A 250 -8.23 -9.22 5.23
CA GLN A 250 -7.60 -8.44 6.30
C GLN A 250 -6.63 -9.27 7.17
N ASP A 251 -5.97 -10.26 6.56
CA ASP A 251 -5.07 -11.21 7.21
C ASP A 251 -3.63 -10.66 7.22
N LEU A 252 -3.31 -9.90 8.26
CA LEU A 252 -2.00 -9.26 8.42
C LEU A 252 -0.84 -10.26 8.55
N ASP A 253 -1.08 -11.44 9.14
CA ASP A 253 -0.05 -12.48 9.29
C ASP A 253 0.36 -13.03 7.91
N LYS A 254 -0.61 -13.29 7.03
CA LYS A 254 -0.34 -13.70 5.65
C LYS A 254 0.33 -12.62 4.81
N ILE A 255 0.01 -11.36 5.07
CA ILE A 255 0.66 -10.22 4.43
C ILE A 255 2.14 -10.14 4.86
N GLU A 256 2.43 -10.27 6.16
CA GLU A 256 3.81 -10.31 6.67
C GLU A 256 4.60 -11.48 6.05
N GLU A 257 4.03 -12.68 6.04
CA GLU A 257 4.65 -13.88 5.44
C GLU A 257 5.03 -13.65 3.97
N PHE A 258 4.14 -13.01 3.21
CA PHE A 258 4.41 -12.68 1.80
C PHE A 258 5.61 -11.73 1.64
N TYR A 259 5.66 -10.66 2.42
CA TYR A 259 6.76 -9.69 2.31
C TYR A 259 8.09 -10.26 2.83
N VAL A 260 8.08 -11.01 3.93
CA VAL A 260 9.29 -11.69 4.45
C VAL A 260 9.83 -12.70 3.45
N SER A 261 8.97 -13.51 2.83
CA SER A 261 9.41 -14.45 1.80
C SER A 261 9.92 -13.75 0.53
N SER A 262 9.31 -12.63 0.15
CA SER A 262 9.77 -11.81 -0.97
C SER A 262 11.15 -11.19 -0.71
N MET A 263 11.40 -10.68 0.50
CA MET A 263 12.71 -10.20 0.92
C MET A 263 13.79 -11.29 0.86
N ALA A 264 13.46 -12.50 1.36
CA ALA A 264 14.39 -13.62 1.35
C ALA A 264 14.78 -14.04 -0.09
N LYS A 265 13.83 -13.99 -1.03
CA LYS A 265 14.11 -14.22 -2.46
C LYS A 265 14.97 -13.10 -3.06
N ASN A 266 14.68 -11.84 -2.76
CA ASN A 266 15.41 -10.70 -3.32
C ASN A 266 16.87 -10.64 -2.86
N LYS A 267 17.21 -11.10 -1.66
CA LYS A 267 18.62 -11.25 -1.21
C LYS A 267 19.46 -12.18 -2.09
N SER A 268 18.82 -13.02 -2.90
CA SER A 268 19.50 -13.91 -3.85
C SER A 268 19.61 -13.31 -5.25
N ASP A 269 18.98 -12.16 -5.52
CA ASP A 269 19.01 -11.47 -6.80
C ASP A 269 20.06 -10.34 -6.81
N ILE A 270 21.16 -10.56 -7.52
CA ILE A 270 22.31 -9.64 -7.61
C ILE A 270 21.93 -8.30 -8.27
N SER A 271 20.80 -8.24 -8.98
CA SER A 271 20.33 -7.02 -9.66
C SER A 271 19.63 -6.02 -8.73
N ILE A 272 19.29 -6.42 -7.50
CA ILE A 272 18.68 -5.56 -6.49
C ILE A 272 19.73 -5.28 -5.39
N PRO A 273 19.97 -4.02 -5.01
CA PRO A 273 20.86 -3.73 -3.89
C PRO A 273 20.43 -4.48 -2.62
N ASN A 274 21.35 -5.23 -2.02
CA ASN A 274 21.10 -5.97 -0.78
C ASN A 274 20.54 -5.04 0.30
N GLY A 275 19.40 -5.40 0.89
CA GLY A 275 18.78 -4.63 1.97
C GLY A 275 17.86 -3.49 1.51
N LEU A 276 17.70 -3.27 0.19
CA LEU A 276 16.85 -2.18 -0.32
C LEU A 276 15.40 -2.30 0.15
N PHE A 277 14.84 -3.50 0.14
CA PHE A 277 13.47 -3.73 0.57
C PHE A 277 13.32 -3.49 2.08
N GLU A 278 14.28 -3.93 2.88
CA GLU A 278 14.32 -3.65 4.31
C GLU A 278 14.41 -2.15 4.61
N GLU A 279 15.19 -1.39 3.85
CA GLU A 279 15.32 0.06 4.03
C GLU A 279 14.02 0.78 3.64
N ILE A 280 13.42 0.45 2.49
CA ILE A 280 12.17 1.05 2.02
C ILE A 280 11.00 0.72 2.97
N LEU A 281 10.99 -0.48 3.54
CA LEU A 281 9.89 -0.90 4.40
C LEU A 281 10.15 -0.52 5.86
N PHE A 282 11.17 -1.11 6.48
CA PHE A 282 11.41 -0.99 7.92
C PHE A 282 12.23 0.25 8.28
N GLY A 283 13.23 0.60 7.46
CA GLY A 283 13.99 1.85 7.63
C GLY A 283 13.06 3.06 7.56
N ARG A 284 12.18 3.08 6.55
CA ARG A 284 11.16 4.13 6.38
C ARG A 284 10.16 4.18 7.54
N SER A 285 9.61 3.04 7.96
CA SER A 285 8.72 2.98 9.13
C SER A 285 9.36 3.56 10.40
N LYS A 286 10.65 3.27 10.64
CA LYS A 286 11.37 3.79 11.81
C LYS A 286 11.52 5.31 11.76
N LYS A 287 11.89 5.87 10.61
CA LYS A 287 11.99 7.31 10.42
C LYS A 287 10.62 8.00 10.59
N TRP A 288 9.55 7.43 10.04
CA TRP A 288 8.20 7.95 10.27
C TRP A 288 7.82 7.99 11.76
N MET A 289 8.25 6.99 12.53
CA MET A 289 8.00 6.93 13.98
C MET A 289 8.69 8.02 14.80
N GLU A 290 9.67 8.73 14.23
CA GLU A 290 10.24 9.94 14.85
C GLU A 290 9.23 11.11 14.82
N HIS A 291 8.23 11.06 13.94
CA HIS A 291 7.25 12.14 13.74
C HIS A 291 5.83 11.75 14.15
N ILE A 292 5.40 10.50 13.87
CA ILE A 292 4.01 10.05 14.09
C ILE A 292 3.50 10.38 15.51
N PRO A 293 4.22 10.06 16.61
CA PRO A 293 3.75 10.37 17.97
C PRO A 293 3.44 11.85 18.18
N GLY A 294 4.28 12.75 17.67
CA GLY A 294 4.07 14.19 17.77
C GLY A 294 2.83 14.65 17.00
N ILE A 295 2.66 14.15 15.77
CA ILE A 295 1.50 14.47 14.92
C ILE A 295 0.19 14.06 15.61
N ILE A 296 0.11 12.83 16.12
CA ILE A 296 -1.13 12.32 16.73
C ILE A 296 -1.42 12.93 18.11
N LEU A 297 -0.40 13.37 18.84
CA LEU A 297 -0.56 14.11 20.10
C LEU A 297 -1.11 15.53 19.87
N GLU A 298 -0.66 16.19 18.81
CA GLU A 298 -1.16 17.51 18.44
C GLU A 298 -2.61 17.44 17.97
N LYS A 299 -2.93 16.46 17.13
CA LYS A 299 -4.24 16.39 16.49
C LYS A 299 -4.64 14.94 16.11
N PRO A 300 -5.89 14.53 16.39
CA PRO A 300 -6.42 13.24 15.95
C PRO A 300 -6.27 13.07 14.43
N SER A 301 -5.62 11.98 14.03
CA SER A 301 -5.21 11.73 12.65
C SER A 301 -5.80 10.45 12.11
N PHE A 302 -6.10 10.44 10.81
CA PHE A 302 -6.26 9.23 10.01
C PHE A 302 -4.95 9.01 9.24
N ILE A 303 -4.16 8.04 9.67
CA ILE A 303 -2.89 7.65 9.05
C ILE A 303 -3.17 6.55 8.03
N ALA A 304 -2.81 6.76 6.77
CA ALA A 304 -2.98 5.82 5.68
C ALA A 304 -1.63 5.54 5.00
N VAL A 305 -1.10 4.33 5.21
CA VAL A 305 0.18 3.88 4.67
C VAL A 305 0.08 2.44 4.21
N GLY A 306 0.93 2.03 3.28
CA GLY A 306 0.94 0.71 2.68
C GLY A 306 0.91 -0.38 3.75
N VAL A 307 0.03 -1.35 3.58
CA VAL A 307 -0.26 -2.42 4.56
C VAL A 307 0.99 -3.19 4.98
N ALA A 308 2.01 -3.23 4.13
CA ALA A 308 3.30 -3.82 4.43
C ALA A 308 3.98 -3.19 5.66
N HIS A 309 3.72 -1.91 5.93
CA HIS A 309 4.31 -1.18 7.06
C HIS A 309 3.66 -1.51 8.41
N LEU A 310 2.51 -2.19 8.42
CA LEU A 310 1.73 -2.43 9.64
C LEU A 310 2.26 -3.61 10.48
N PRO A 311 2.39 -4.84 9.93
CA PRO A 311 2.65 -6.03 10.73
C PRO A 311 4.15 -6.24 11.05
N GLY A 312 4.40 -7.21 11.92
CA GLY A 312 5.74 -7.63 12.30
C GLY A 312 6.42 -6.79 13.38
N LYS A 313 7.60 -7.25 13.79
CA LYS A 313 8.38 -6.64 14.89
C LYS A 313 8.81 -5.20 14.62
N ASP A 314 9.05 -4.87 13.35
CA ASP A 314 9.46 -3.54 12.89
C ASP A 314 8.28 -2.79 12.23
N GLY A 315 7.05 -3.32 12.33
CA GLY A 315 5.84 -2.70 11.81
C GLY A 315 5.29 -1.62 12.74
N LEU A 316 4.58 -0.65 12.17
CA LEU A 316 4.04 0.52 12.88
C LEU A 316 3.14 0.15 14.06
N ILE A 317 2.36 -0.94 13.95
CA ILE A 317 1.52 -1.41 15.06
C ILE A 317 2.38 -1.74 16.29
N ASN A 318 3.47 -2.47 16.09
CA ASN A 318 4.37 -2.84 17.17
C ASN A 318 5.18 -1.64 17.66
N LEU A 319 5.68 -0.80 16.75
CA LEU A 319 6.47 0.39 17.10
C LEU A 319 5.67 1.39 17.94
N LEU A 320 4.40 1.63 17.60
CA LEU A 320 3.50 2.46 18.40
C LEU A 320 3.25 1.88 19.80
N ARG A 321 3.06 0.55 19.90
CA ARG A 321 2.92 -0.12 21.20
C ARG A 321 4.17 0.00 22.07
N LEU A 322 5.35 -0.14 21.47
CA LEU A 322 6.63 0.05 22.16
C LEU A 322 6.84 1.48 22.65
N GLN A 323 6.24 2.47 21.97
CA GLN A 323 6.21 3.88 22.41
C GLN A 323 5.15 4.16 23.50
N GLY A 324 4.44 3.14 23.98
CA GLY A 324 3.47 3.26 25.08
C GLY A 324 2.03 3.53 24.65
N PHE A 325 1.73 3.56 23.35
CA PHE A 325 0.36 3.68 22.87
C PHE A 325 -0.40 2.35 22.94
N THR A 326 -1.70 2.43 23.22
CA THR A 326 -2.63 1.31 23.02
C THR A 326 -3.02 1.28 21.56
N VAL A 327 -2.76 0.16 20.88
CA VAL A 327 -3.08 -0.03 19.46
C VAL A 327 -3.92 -1.29 19.29
N GLU A 328 -5.17 -1.13 18.86
CA GLU A 328 -6.18 -2.18 18.80
C GLU A 328 -6.88 -2.17 17.44
N PRO A 329 -7.25 -3.32 16.87
CA PRO A 329 -7.96 -3.34 15.60
C PRO A 329 -9.38 -2.84 15.77
N VAL A 330 -9.91 -2.25 14.70
CA VAL A 330 -11.31 -1.87 14.58
C VAL A 330 -12.03 -2.99 13.82
N ASN A 331 -13.04 -3.59 14.45
CA ASN A 331 -13.82 -4.71 13.92
C ASN A 331 -15.27 -4.33 13.66
#